data_AF-A0A3N4PQH0-F1
#
_entry.id   AF-A0A3N4PQH0-F1
#
_cell.length_a   1.000
_cell.length_b   1.000
_cell.length_c   1.000
_cell.angle_alpha   90.00
_cell.angle_beta   90.00
_cell.angle_gamma   90.00
#
_symmetry.space_group_name_H-M   'P 1'
#
loop_
_entity.id
_entity.type
_entity.pdbx_description
1 polymer ?
#
loop_
_entity_poly.entity_id
_entity_poly.type
_entity_poly.pdbx_seq_one_letter_code
_entity_poly.pdbx_strand_id
1 'polypeptide(L)'
;MKPILRTTQVLICIVVPLLIGWIMRCAVDWEGPDTPGVIFTVAAPFYVSFLAALILLYVAPVEKVRRIRYRLFRPWPLGIFFGIVLICIDSPVHFAAYAAAALPLSMAAASMGGLTGGYFRLKEKKVQDVVQKRHL
;
A
#
# COMPACT_ATOMS: atom_id res chain seq x y z
N MET A 1 24.83 8.40 2.54
CA MET A 1 23.54 8.21 1.84
C MET A 1 22.45 8.87 2.68
N LYS A 2 21.77 9.92 2.20
CA LYS A 2 20.62 10.48 2.94
C LYS A 2 19.49 9.44 2.93
N PRO A 3 18.84 9.14 4.07
CA PRO A 3 17.73 8.19 4.09
C PRO A 3 16.64 8.69 3.14
N ILE A 4 16.23 7.81 2.22
CA ILE A 4 15.32 8.12 1.11
C ILE A 4 13.90 8.44 1.61
N LEU A 5 13.54 7.96 2.81
CA LEU A 5 12.35 8.34 3.58
C LEU A 5 12.80 8.73 5.00
N ARG A 6 12.16 9.72 5.61
CA ARG A 6 12.31 9.97 7.06
C ARG A 6 11.72 8.79 7.84
N THR A 7 12.32 8.43 8.98
CA THR A 7 11.85 7.33 9.85
C THR A 7 10.35 7.45 10.16
N THR A 8 9.85 8.66 10.41
CA THR A 8 8.43 8.95 10.65
C THR A 8 7.53 8.56 9.47
N GLN A 9 7.99 8.75 8.22
CA GLN A 9 7.22 8.42 7.02
C GLN A 9 7.15 6.91 6.82
N VAL A 10 8.24 6.18 7.12
CA VAL A 10 8.24 4.71 7.11
C VAL A 10 7.25 4.19 8.14
N LEU A 11 7.23 4.79 9.34
CA LEU A 11 6.26 4.44 10.37
C LEU A 11 4.82 4.63 9.90
N ILE A 12 4.51 5.76 9.27
CA ILE A 12 3.17 6.05 8.72
C ILE A 12 2.78 5.05 7.62
N CYS A 13 3.71 4.70 6.72
CA CYS A 13 3.50 3.70 5.67
C CYS A 13 3.21 2.30 6.21
N ILE A 14 3.49 2.03 7.49
CA ILE A 14 3.26 0.73 8.12
C ILE A 14 2.05 0.78 9.05
N VAL A 15 2.01 1.76 9.94
CA VAL A 15 0.99 1.87 10.98
C VAL A 15 -0.38 2.19 10.41
N VAL A 16 -0.48 3.14 9.45
CA VAL A 16 -1.77 3.54 8.89
C VAL A 16 -2.45 2.38 8.15
N PRO A 17 -1.75 1.67 7.24
CA PRO A 17 -2.34 0.50 6.58
C PRO A 17 -2.74 -0.60 7.57
N LEU A 18 -1.90 -0.92 8.56
CA LEU A 18 -2.22 -1.97 9.55
C LEU A 18 -3.43 -1.60 10.42
N LEU A 19 -3.56 -0.35 10.86
CA LEU A 19 -4.72 0.12 11.59
C LEU A 19 -6.00 -0.03 10.77
N ILE A 20 -5.96 0.30 9.48
CA ILE A 20 -7.11 0.15 8.58
C ILE A 20 -7.47 -1.33 8.42
N GLY A 21 -6.48 -2.21 8.21
CA GLY A 21 -6.71 -3.65 8.17
C GLY A 21 -7.33 -4.18 9.46
N TRP A 22 -6.88 -3.70 10.62
CA TRP A 22 -7.43 -4.10 11.91
C TRP A 22 -8.86 -3.59 12.12
N ILE A 23 -9.15 -2.33 11.79
CA ILE A 23 -10.51 -1.76 11.86
C ILE A 23 -11.47 -2.55 10.94
N MET A 24 -11.04 -2.90 9.74
CA MET A 24 -11.82 -3.74 8.83
C MET A 24 -12.11 -5.11 9.44
N ARG A 25 -11.17 -5.68 10.21
CA ARG A 25 -11.39 -6.95 10.93
C ARG A 25 -12.46 -6.80 12.00
N CYS A 26 -12.33 -5.78 12.85
CA CYS A 26 -13.29 -5.52 13.92
C CYS A 26 -14.71 -5.25 13.37
N ALA A 27 -14.82 -4.60 12.20
CA ALA A 27 -16.10 -4.35 11.55
C ALA A 27 -16.75 -5.63 10.99
N VAL A 28 -15.97 -6.56 10.45
CA VAL A 28 -16.48 -7.82 9.87
C VAL A 28 -16.85 -8.83 10.97
N ASP A 29 -16.03 -8.95 12.03
CA ASP A 29 -16.31 -9.84 13.16
C ASP A 29 -17.61 -9.44 13.91
N TRP A 30 -18.07 -8.20 13.75
CA TRP A 30 -19.31 -7.68 14.32
C TRP A 30 -20.58 -8.19 13.62
N GLU A 31 -20.50 -8.54 12.33
CA GLU A 31 -21.68 -8.98 11.54
C GLU A 31 -22.04 -10.46 11.77
N GLY A 32 -21.24 -11.19 12.56
CA GLY A 32 -21.48 -12.59 12.93
C GLY A 32 -20.65 -13.59 12.11
N PRO A 33 -20.56 -14.85 12.57
CA PRO A 33 -19.69 -15.88 11.99
C PRO A 33 -20.06 -16.31 10.56
N ASP A 34 -21.23 -15.90 10.06
CA ASP A 34 -21.77 -16.29 8.75
C ASP A 34 -21.38 -15.32 7.62
N THR A 35 -20.80 -14.15 7.94
CA THR A 35 -20.23 -13.26 6.93
C THR A 35 -18.95 -13.90 6.40
N PRO A 36 -18.83 -14.16 5.10
CA PRO A 36 -17.72 -14.97 4.60
C PRO A 36 -16.43 -14.22 4.85
N GLY A 37 -15.57 -14.79 5.71
CA GLY A 37 -14.21 -14.30 5.96
C GLY A 37 -13.44 -14.01 4.67
N VAL A 38 -13.86 -14.58 3.53
CA VAL A 38 -13.46 -14.25 2.15
C VAL A 38 -13.42 -12.73 1.86
N ILE A 39 -14.39 -11.94 2.34
CA ILE A 39 -14.39 -10.47 2.10
C ILE A 39 -13.20 -9.84 2.81
N PHE A 40 -12.93 -10.21 4.06
CA PHE A 40 -11.76 -9.75 4.80
C PHE A 40 -10.46 -10.26 4.17
N THR A 41 -10.44 -11.54 3.79
CA THR A 41 -9.34 -12.26 3.15
C THR A 41 -8.85 -11.63 1.86
N VAL A 42 -9.74 -10.97 1.12
CA VAL A 42 -9.42 -10.37 -0.17
C VAL A 42 -9.30 -8.85 -0.04
N ALA A 43 -10.21 -8.21 0.70
CA ALA A 43 -10.24 -6.75 0.83
C ALA A 43 -9.08 -6.22 1.69
N ALA A 44 -8.78 -6.85 2.84
CA ALA A 44 -7.75 -6.33 3.73
C ALA A 44 -6.37 -6.34 3.07
N PRO A 45 -5.89 -7.43 2.44
CA PRO A 45 -4.61 -7.41 1.72
C PRO A 45 -4.58 -6.42 0.57
N PHE A 46 -5.72 -6.22 -0.10
CA PHE A 46 -5.82 -5.24 -1.16
C PHE A 46 -5.66 -3.80 -0.62
N TYR A 47 -6.48 -3.38 0.33
CA TYR A 47 -6.47 -2.01 0.83
C TYR A 47 -5.17 -1.66 1.54
N VAL A 48 -4.65 -2.57 2.37
CA VAL A 48 -3.40 -2.37 3.11
C VAL A 48 -2.25 -2.16 2.14
N SER A 49 -2.10 -3.05 1.15
CA SER A 49 -1.01 -2.96 0.17
C SER A 49 -1.17 -1.78 -0.78
N PHE A 50 -2.40 -1.44 -1.17
CA PHE A 50 -2.69 -0.25 -1.97
C PHE A 50 -2.28 1.04 -1.25
N LEU A 51 -2.75 1.24 -0.01
CA LEU A 51 -2.49 2.45 0.76
C LEU A 51 -1.01 2.59 1.09
N ALA A 52 -0.38 1.49 1.52
CA ALA A 52 1.03 1.48 1.84
C ALA A 52 1.88 1.87 0.62
N ALA A 53 1.55 1.34 -0.56
CA ALA A 53 2.20 1.69 -1.81
C ALA A 53 1.92 3.13 -2.26
N LEU A 54 0.69 3.61 -2.08
CA LEU A 54 0.30 4.99 -2.39
C LEU A 54 1.12 5.98 -1.56
N ILE A 55 1.17 5.78 -0.25
CA ILE A 55 1.92 6.66 0.64
C ILE A 55 3.41 6.59 0.29
N LEU A 56 3.97 5.39 0.11
CA LEU A 56 5.38 5.19 -0.25
C LEU A 56 5.77 5.99 -1.50
N LEU A 57 4.96 5.94 -2.56
CA LEU A 57 5.26 6.64 -3.81
C LEU A 57 4.90 8.13 -3.76
N TYR A 58 3.96 8.52 -2.90
CA TYR A 58 3.64 9.92 -2.67
C TYR A 58 4.82 10.67 -2.00
N VAL A 59 5.49 10.06 -1.01
CA VAL A 59 6.66 10.68 -0.35
C VAL A 59 7.99 10.44 -1.07
N ALA A 60 8.02 9.62 -2.12
CA ALA A 60 9.24 9.31 -2.86
C ALA A 60 9.81 10.52 -3.65
N PRO A 61 11.13 10.56 -3.89
CA PRO A 61 11.77 11.61 -4.69
C PRO A 61 11.28 11.58 -6.14
N VAL A 62 10.94 12.75 -6.68
CA VAL A 62 10.20 12.88 -7.94
C VAL A 62 11.00 12.36 -9.14
N GLU A 63 12.33 12.47 -9.06
CA GLU A 63 13.27 11.98 -10.07
C GLU A 63 13.15 10.47 -10.28
N LYS A 64 12.83 9.73 -9.20
CA LYS A 64 12.62 8.28 -9.25
C LYS A 64 11.19 7.96 -9.69
N VAL A 65 10.20 8.68 -9.15
CA VAL A 65 8.76 8.50 -9.44
C VAL A 65 8.44 8.69 -10.92
N ARG A 66 9.20 9.51 -11.65
CA ARG A 66 9.01 9.72 -13.10
C ARG A 66 9.07 8.43 -13.92
N ARG A 67 9.79 7.39 -13.48
CA ARG A 67 9.90 6.11 -14.20
C ARG A 67 8.69 5.23 -13.89
N ILE A 68 7.95 4.80 -14.91
CA ILE A 68 6.77 3.92 -14.72
C ILE A 68 7.13 2.58 -14.09
N ARG A 69 8.27 1.98 -14.49
CA ARG A 69 8.81 0.75 -13.89
C ARG A 69 9.07 0.92 -12.39
N TYR A 70 9.54 2.09 -11.97
CA TYR A 70 9.74 2.37 -10.54
C TYR A 70 8.40 2.43 -9.80
N ARG A 71 7.38 3.09 -10.36
CA ARG A 71 6.03 3.15 -9.76
C ARG A 71 5.37 1.78 -9.64
N LEU A 72 5.60 0.88 -10.60
CA LEU A 72 4.98 -0.44 -10.63
C LEU A 72 5.65 -1.44 -9.68
N PHE A 73 6.98 -1.58 -9.75
CA PHE A 73 7.70 -2.66 -9.08
C PHE A 73 8.27 -2.27 -7.72
N ARG A 74 8.50 -0.98 -7.45
CA ARG A 74 9.03 -0.54 -6.16
C ARG A 74 8.13 -0.89 -4.96
N PRO A 75 6.80 -0.82 -5.06
CA PRO A 75 5.91 -1.20 -3.97
C PRO A 75 5.78 -2.70 -3.73
N TRP A 76 6.29 -3.56 -4.64
CA TRP A 76 6.09 -5.01 -4.54
C TRP A 76 6.61 -5.63 -3.23
N PRO A 77 7.81 -5.29 -2.72
CA PRO A 77 8.26 -5.83 -1.43
C PRO A 77 7.31 -5.46 -0.28
N LEU A 78 6.68 -4.30 -0.37
CA LEU A 78 5.71 -3.82 0.60
C LEU A 78 4.40 -4.61 0.51
N GLY A 79 3.90 -4.84 -0.71
CA GLY A 79 2.73 -5.69 -0.94
C GLY A 79 2.98 -7.14 -0.48
N ILE A 80 4.15 -7.70 -0.75
CA ILE A 80 4.52 -9.04 -0.28
C ILE A 80 4.55 -9.07 1.25
N PHE A 81 5.18 -8.07 1.89
CA PHE A 81 5.24 -7.97 3.35
C PHE A 81 3.85 -7.93 3.99
N PHE A 82 2.97 -7.03 3.54
CA PHE A 82 1.62 -6.93 4.10
C PHE A 82 0.75 -8.14 3.78
N GLY A 83 0.90 -8.71 2.59
CA GLY A 83 0.24 -9.96 2.23
C GLY A 83 0.60 -11.07 3.21
N ILE A 84 1.89 -11.28 3.48
CA ILE A 84 2.35 -12.30 4.43
C ILE A 84 1.86 -12.02 5.85
N VAL A 85 2.02 -10.77 6.34
CA VAL A 85 1.59 -10.41 7.71
C VAL A 85 0.11 -10.71 7.92
N LEU A 86 -0.75 -10.35 6.97
CA LEU A 86 -2.18 -10.60 7.07
C LEU A 86 -2.52 -12.09 7.01
N ILE A 87 -1.84 -12.87 6.17
CA ILE A 87 -2.01 -14.33 6.11
C ILE A 87 -1.63 -14.97 7.46
N CYS A 88 -0.52 -14.55 8.06
CA CYS A 88 -0.03 -15.10 9.33
C CYS A 88 -0.96 -14.80 10.52
N ILE A 89 -1.76 -13.73 10.45
CA ILE A 89 -2.72 -13.37 11.49
C ILE A 89 -3.95 -14.29 11.47
N ASP A 90 -4.31 -14.88 10.33
CA ASP A 90 -5.60 -15.56 10.16
C ASP A 90 -5.58 -17.04 10.56
N SER A 91 -4.69 -17.85 9.97
CA SER A 91 -4.38 -19.21 10.45
C SER A 91 -3.25 -19.82 9.63
N PRO A 92 -2.23 -20.44 10.26
CA PRO A 92 -1.14 -21.11 9.53
C PRO A 92 -1.63 -22.30 8.69
N VAL A 93 -2.77 -22.90 9.03
CA VAL A 93 -3.33 -24.07 8.33
C VAL A 93 -3.82 -23.70 6.92
N HIS A 94 -4.25 -22.46 6.71
CA HIS A 94 -4.73 -21.97 5.41
C HIS A 94 -3.67 -21.20 4.63
N PHE A 95 -2.43 -21.12 5.15
CA PHE A 95 -1.36 -20.30 4.59
C PHE A 95 -1.15 -20.55 3.09
N ALA A 96 -1.09 -21.81 2.64
CA ALA A 96 -0.81 -22.13 1.25
C ALA A 96 -1.92 -21.67 0.29
N ALA A 97 -3.19 -21.94 0.63
CA ALA A 97 -4.34 -21.54 -0.18
C ALA A 97 -4.51 -20.01 -0.21
N TYR A 98 -4.28 -19.37 0.93
CA TYR A 98 -4.39 -17.92 1.07
C TYR A 98 -3.23 -17.20 0.40
N ALA A 99 -2.00 -17.71 0.51
CA ALA A 99 -0.84 -17.16 -0.18
C ALA A 99 -1.03 -17.19 -1.69
N ALA A 100 -1.60 -18.27 -2.25
CA ALA A 100 -1.87 -18.37 -3.68
C ALA A 100 -2.85 -17.30 -4.20
N ALA A 101 -3.85 -16.92 -3.40
CA ALA A 101 -4.86 -15.92 -3.81
C ALA A 101 -4.50 -14.48 -3.40
N ALA A 102 -4.01 -14.28 -2.16
CA ALA A 102 -3.80 -12.97 -1.58
C ALA A 102 -2.48 -12.32 -2.00
N LEU A 103 -1.41 -13.08 -2.27
CA LEU A 103 -0.14 -12.47 -2.71
C LEU A 103 -0.26 -11.79 -4.08
N PRO A 104 -0.80 -12.45 -5.13
CA PRO A 104 -0.96 -11.80 -6.43
C PRO A 104 -1.84 -10.54 -6.33
N LEU A 105 -2.92 -10.63 -5.56
CA LEU A 105 -3.82 -9.52 -5.32
C LEU A 105 -3.12 -8.36 -4.61
N SER A 106 -2.37 -8.68 -3.56
CA SER A 106 -1.60 -7.71 -2.78
C SER A 106 -0.55 -6.99 -3.64
N MET A 107 0.14 -7.73 -4.52
CA MET A 107 1.11 -7.15 -5.46
C MET A 107 0.44 -6.28 -6.53
N ALA A 108 -0.72 -6.69 -7.03
CA ALA A 108 -1.52 -5.89 -7.96
C ALA A 108 -2.00 -4.59 -7.29
N ALA A 109 -2.52 -4.68 -6.06
CA ALA A 109 -2.94 -3.54 -5.26
C ALA A 109 -1.78 -2.58 -4.97
N ALA A 110 -0.61 -3.12 -4.62
CA ALA A 110 0.60 -2.33 -4.40
C ALA A 110 1.04 -1.62 -5.70
N SER A 111 0.92 -2.26 -6.86
CA SER A 111 1.20 -1.62 -8.15
C SER A 111 0.23 -0.48 -8.45
N MET A 112 -1.08 -0.69 -8.21
CA MET A 112 -2.12 0.33 -8.37
C MET A 112 -1.90 1.51 -7.42
N GLY A 113 -1.57 1.23 -6.16
CA GLY A 113 -1.23 2.24 -5.16
C GLY A 113 0.00 3.04 -5.56
N GLY A 114 1.06 2.37 -6.02
CA GLY A 114 2.29 3.01 -6.48
C GLY A 114 2.10 3.91 -7.71
N LEU A 115 1.24 3.49 -8.66
CA LEU A 115 0.87 4.32 -9.81
C LEU A 115 0.07 5.55 -9.37
N THR A 116 -0.91 5.37 -8.48
CA THR A 116 -1.75 6.44 -7.94
C THR A 116 -0.93 7.47 -7.15
N GLY A 117 -0.15 7.01 -6.16
CA GLY A 117 0.72 7.88 -5.36
C GLY A 117 1.76 8.60 -6.24
N GLY A 118 2.33 7.89 -7.21
CA GLY A 118 3.26 8.48 -8.15
C GLY A 118 2.64 9.53 -9.08
N TYR A 119 1.39 9.33 -9.51
CA TYR A 119 0.65 10.33 -10.29
C TYR A 119 0.41 11.60 -9.49
N PHE A 120 -0.10 11.48 -8.26
CA PHE A 120 -0.33 12.64 -7.39
C PHE A 120 0.96 13.41 -7.11
N ARG A 121 2.05 12.71 -6.84
CA ARG A 121 3.35 13.34 -6.59
C ARG A 121 3.88 14.11 -7.81
N LEU A 122 3.72 13.55 -9.02
CA LEU A 122 4.11 14.23 -10.26
C LEU A 122 3.21 15.43 -10.55
N LYS A 123 1.91 15.34 -10.25
CA LYS A 123 0.96 16.44 -10.39
C LYS A 123 1.31 17.60 -9.45
N GLU A 124 1.60 17.31 -8.19
CA GLU A 124 2.00 18.29 -7.19
C GLU A 124 3.27 19.06 -7.61
N LYS A 125 4.32 18.36 -8.08
CA LYS A 125 5.54 19.02 -8.57
C LYS A 125 5.26 19.97 -9.74
N LYS A 126 4.40 19.57 -10.69
CA LYS A 126 4.01 20.46 -11.80
C LYS A 126 3.33 21.75 -11.31
N VAL A 127 2.47 21.64 -10.29
CA VAL A 127 1.81 22.82 -9.70
C VAL A 127 2.85 23.72 -9.01
N GLN A 128 3.79 23.14 -8.25
CA GLN A 128 4.87 23.89 -7.60
C GLN A 128 5.77 24.61 -8.62
N ASP A 129 6.14 23.94 -9.72
CA ASP A 129 6.95 24.54 -10.78
C ASP A 129 6.23 25.73 -11.45
N VAL A 130 4.91 25.66 -11.63
CA VAL A 130 4.10 26.75 -12.20
C VAL A 130 3.98 27.93 -11.23
N VAL A 131 3.75 27.67 -9.94
CA VAL A 131 3.67 28.72 -8.91
C VAL A 131 5.01 29.44 -8.79
N GLN A 132 6.12 28.71 -8.76
CA GLN A 132 7.45 29.30 -8.65
C GLN A 132 7.80 30.20 -9.85
N LYS A 133 7.35 29.85 -11.07
CA LYS A 133 7.51 30.69 -12.27
C LYS A 133 6.66 31.96 -12.28
N ARG A 134 5.60 32.06 -11.48
CA ARG A 134 4.77 33.28 -11.38
C ARG A 134 5.34 34.32 -10.41
N HIS A 135 6.26 33.91 -9.55
CA HIS A 135 6.91 34.77 -8.55
C HIS A 135 8.34 35.20 -8.95
N LEU A 136 8.78 34.81 -10.15
CA LEU A 136 10.01 35.25 -10.82
C LEU A 136 9.64 36.15 -12.00
#